data_AF-A0A4R8R9E8-F1
#
_entry.id   AF-A0A4R8R9E8-F1
#
_cell.length_a   1.000
_cell.length_b   1.000
_cell.length_c   1.000
_cell.angle_alpha   90.00
_cell.angle_beta   90.00
_cell.angle_gamma   90.00
#
_symmetry.space_group_name_H-M   'P 1'
#
loop_
_entity.id
_entity.type
_entity.pdbx_description
1 polymer ?
#
loop_
_entity_poly.entity_id
_entity_poly.type
_entity_poly.pdbx_seq_one_letter_code
_entity_poly.pdbx_strand_id
1 'polypeptide(L)'
;MTPDQVAVAAKCLNMDLEVATRRAHEVRDGIIRVSSDTRGVGSVLIGPDLSALFFASYISPDQAMEAWESVRRTPVESFEALHRK
;
A
#
# COMPACT_ATOMS: atom_id res chain seq x y z
N MET A 1 11.64 5.06 -2.41
CA MET A 1 11.23 3.94 -1.53
C MET A 1 12.03 3.91 -0.23
N THR A 2 11.39 3.85 0.94
CA THR A 2 12.03 3.72 2.26
C THR A 2 11.68 2.38 2.95
N PRO A 3 12.49 1.90 3.92
CA PRO A 3 12.18 0.68 4.68
C PRO A 3 10.81 0.73 5.38
N ASP A 4 10.44 1.88 5.93
CA ASP A 4 9.17 2.07 6.64
C ASP A 4 7.97 1.90 5.70
N GLN A 5 8.05 2.40 4.46
CA GLN A 5 6.98 2.22 3.48
C GLN A 5 6.75 0.74 3.17
N VAL A 6 7.83 -0.04 3.04
CA VAL A 6 7.76 -1.48 2.78
C VAL A 6 7.19 -2.23 4.00
N ALA A 7 7.55 -1.81 5.22
CA ALA A 7 7.01 -2.38 6.45
C ALA A 7 5.50 -2.12 6.60
N VAL A 8 5.05 -0.91 6.27
CA VAL A 8 3.61 -0.58 6.25
C VAL A 8 2.87 -1.42 5.21
N ALA A 9 3.43 -1.57 4.00
CA ALA A 9 2.82 -2.41 2.96
C ALA A 9 2.72 -3.88 3.39
N ALA A 10 3.78 -4.42 4.00
CA ALA A 10 3.82 -5.79 4.52
C ALA A 10 2.72 -6.01 5.57
N LYS A 11 2.55 -5.06 6.51
CA LYS A 11 1.48 -5.06 7.50
C LYS A 11 0.09 -5.00 6.86
N CYS A 12 -0.11 -4.12 5.87
CA CYS A 12 -1.40 -3.95 5.18
C CYS A 12 -1.82 -5.23 4.43
N LEU A 13 -0.86 -5.92 3.80
CA LEU A 13 -1.11 -7.13 3.03
C LEU A 13 -0.96 -8.42 3.85
N ASN A 14 -0.68 -8.30 5.14
CA ASN A 14 -0.40 -9.43 6.03
C ASN A 14 0.62 -10.42 5.41
N MET A 15 1.73 -9.88 4.90
CA MET A 15 2.79 -10.65 4.25
C MET A 15 4.15 -10.41 4.90
N ASP A 16 5.09 -11.32 4.61
CA ASP A 16 6.47 -11.21 5.07
C ASP A 16 7.19 -9.97 4.50
N LEU A 17 8.07 -9.36 5.30
CA LEU A 17 8.78 -8.14 4.94
C LEU A 17 9.74 -8.34 3.75
N GLU A 18 10.42 -9.48 3.67
CA GLU A 18 11.31 -9.81 2.56
C GLU A 18 10.48 -9.97 1.27
N VAL A 19 9.33 -10.64 1.37
CA VAL A 19 8.39 -10.79 0.25
C VAL A 19 7.88 -9.42 -0.23
N ALA A 20 7.49 -8.54 0.70
CA ALA A 20 7.06 -7.18 0.38
C ALA A 20 8.18 -6.38 -0.30
N THR A 21 9.42 -6.48 0.20
CA THR A 21 10.60 -5.78 -0.35
C THR A 21 10.83 -6.16 -1.81
N ARG A 22 10.79 -7.45 -2.14
CA ARG A 22 11.01 -7.92 -3.54
C ARG A 22 9.89 -7.50 -4.49
N ARG A 23 8.69 -7.24 -3.97
CA ARG A 23 7.51 -6.87 -4.77
C ARG A 23 7.27 -5.36 -4.83
N ALA A 24 7.92 -4.61 -3.95
CA ALA A 24 7.83 -3.16 -3.91
C ALA A 24 8.52 -2.55 -5.12
N HIS A 25 7.83 -1.64 -5.78
CA HIS A 25 8.40 -0.78 -6.81
C HIS A 25 7.83 0.62 -6.67
N GLU A 26 8.68 1.61 -6.94
CA GLU A 26 8.27 3.00 -6.98
C GLU A 26 7.45 3.27 -8.24
N VAL A 27 6.33 3.96 -8.09
CA VAL A 27 5.42 4.28 -9.20
C VAL A 27 5.61 5.73 -9.63
N ARG A 28 5.58 6.68 -8.66
CA ARG A 28 5.73 8.12 -8.90
C ARG A 28 5.93 8.88 -7.58
N ASP A 29 6.67 9.97 -7.57
CA ASP A 29 6.77 10.93 -6.44
C ASP A 29 7.03 10.28 -5.06
N GLY A 30 7.87 9.24 -5.02
CA GLY A 30 8.14 8.49 -3.79
C GLY A 30 7.02 7.58 -3.30
N ILE A 31 5.93 7.43 -4.07
CA ILE A 31 4.85 6.47 -3.82
C ILE A 31 5.29 5.10 -4.32
N ILE A 32 5.17 4.10 -3.45
CA ILE A 32 5.47 2.71 -3.80
C ILE A 32 4.19 1.91 -3.96
N ARG A 33 4.24 0.90 -4.82
CA ARG A 33 3.21 -0.13 -4.95
C ARG A 33 3.74 -1.46 -4.50
N VAL A 34 2.96 -2.18 -3.69
CA VAL A 34 3.22 -3.58 -3.35
C VAL A 34 2.00 -4.40 -3.71
N SER A 35 2.20 -5.49 -4.45
CA SER A 35 1.15 -6.42 -4.84
C SER A 35 1.15 -7.65 -3.94
N SER A 36 -0.03 -8.14 -3.57
CA SER A 36 -0.17 -9.41 -2.83
C SER A 36 0.30 -10.61 -3.68
N ASP A 37 0.85 -11.66 -3.05
CA ASP A 37 0.94 -13.00 -3.67
C ASP A 37 -0.40 -13.71 -3.75
N THR A 38 -1.33 -13.34 -2.89
CA THR A 38 -2.61 -14.03 -2.81
C THR A 38 -3.51 -13.55 -3.95
N ARG A 39 -3.90 -14.51 -4.80
CA ARG A 39 -4.75 -14.24 -5.96
C ARG A 39 -6.05 -13.55 -5.50
N GLY A 40 -6.37 -12.41 -6.12
CA GLY A 40 -7.62 -11.68 -5.88
C GLY A 40 -7.60 -10.69 -4.72
N VAL A 41 -6.54 -10.64 -3.90
CA VAL A 41 -6.42 -9.64 -2.83
C VAL A 41 -6.20 -8.26 -3.44
N GLY A 42 -5.23 -8.12 -4.34
CA GLY A 42 -4.93 -6.84 -4.99
C GLY A 42 -3.61 -6.27 -4.52
N SER A 43 -3.54 -4.95 -4.36
CA SER A 43 -2.31 -4.22 -4.11
C SER A 43 -2.54 -3.05 -3.16
N VAL A 44 -1.44 -2.50 -2.64
CA VAL A 44 -1.45 -1.29 -1.82
C VAL A 44 -0.48 -0.26 -2.40
N LEU A 45 -0.90 1.01 -2.42
CA LEU A 45 -0.02 2.17 -2.61
C LEU A 45 0.36 2.73 -1.26
N ILE A 46 1.64 3.04 -1.05
CA ILE A 46 2.15 3.68 0.16
C ILE A 46 2.89 4.97 -0.20
N GLY A 47 2.48 6.07 0.41
CA GLY A 47 3.04 7.40 0.21
C GLY A 47 4.31 7.64 1.03
N PRO A 48 5.05 8.72 0.74
CA PRO A 48 6.20 9.12 1.55
C PRO A 48 5.82 9.54 2.97
N ASP A 49 4.55 9.93 3.18
CA ASP A 49 3.94 10.22 4.47
C ASP A 49 3.33 8.98 5.15
N LEU A 50 3.66 7.79 4.66
CA LEU A 50 3.14 6.49 5.10
C LEU A 50 1.63 6.30 4.94
N SER A 51 0.90 7.23 4.32
CA SER A 51 -0.49 7.01 3.97
C SER A 51 -0.63 5.80 3.04
N ALA A 52 -1.75 5.08 3.15
CA ALA A 52 -1.98 3.85 2.41
C ALA A 52 -3.29 3.90 1.63
N LEU A 53 -3.28 3.32 0.43
CA LEU A 53 -4.48 3.06 -0.37
C LEU A 53 -4.46 1.62 -0.86
N PHE A 54 -5.43 0.83 -0.41
CA PHE A 54 -5.65 -0.51 -0.92
C PHE A 54 -6.55 -0.46 -2.16
N PHE A 55 -6.24 -1.29 -3.16
CA PHE A 55 -7.07 -1.44 -4.35
C PHE A 55 -7.11 -2.90 -4.84
N ALA A 56 -8.27 -3.31 -5.32
CA ALA A 56 -8.53 -4.68 -5.77
C ALA A 56 -7.76 -5.02 -7.05
N SER A 57 -7.53 -6.31 -7.31
CA SER A 57 -6.72 -6.77 -8.45
C SER A 57 -7.28 -6.44 -9.84
N TYR A 58 -8.56 -6.07 -9.95
CA TYR A 58 -9.19 -5.64 -11.22
C TYR A 58 -9.06 -4.12 -11.46
N ILE A 59 -8.60 -3.36 -10.47
CA ILE A 59 -8.32 -1.93 -10.61
C ILE A 59 -6.90 -1.77 -11.16
N SER A 60 -6.76 -1.01 -12.23
CA SER A 60 -5.45 -0.70 -12.82
C SER A 60 -4.63 0.23 -11.91
N PRO A 61 -3.29 0.21 -12.01
CA PRO A 61 -2.44 1.16 -11.28
C PRO A 61 -2.81 2.63 -11.54
N ASP A 62 -3.17 2.99 -12.78
CA ASP A 62 -3.54 4.37 -13.12
C ASP A 62 -4.83 4.80 -12.41
N GLN A 63 -5.86 3.94 -12.42
CA GLN A 63 -7.10 4.18 -11.66
C GLN A 63 -6.86 4.28 -10.15
N ALA A 64 -5.92 3.49 -9.62
CA ALA A 64 -5.52 3.59 -8.22
C ALA A 64 -4.80 4.91 -7.93
N MET A 65 -4.00 5.42 -8.85
CA MET A 65 -3.35 6.73 -8.73
C MET A 65 -4.34 7.89 -8.83
N GLU A 66 -5.35 7.82 -9.70
CA GLU A 66 -6.45 8.81 -9.72
C GLU A 66 -7.19 8.85 -8.37
N ALA A 67 -7.47 7.67 -7.80
CA ALA A 67 -8.07 7.57 -6.47
C ALA A 67 -7.15 8.15 -5.38
N TRP A 68 -5.84 7.91 -5.47
CA TRP A 68 -4.84 8.48 -4.57
C TRP A 68 -4.84 10.01 -4.59
N GLU A 69 -4.80 10.61 -5.78
CA GLU A 69 -4.81 12.06 -5.98
C GLU A 69 -6.12 12.71 -5.50
N SER A 70 -7.23 11.98 -5.57
CA SER A 70 -8.52 12.42 -5.03
C SER A 70 -8.63 12.35 -3.49
N VAL A 71 -7.50 12.16 -2.79
CA VAL A 71 -7.39 12.15 -1.31
C VAL A 71 -8.19 11.00 -0.67
N ARG A 72 -8.43 9.90 -1.39
CA ARG A 72 -9.09 8.69 -0.86
C ARG A 72 -8.15 7.77 -0.08
N ARG A 73 -7.02 8.31 0.39
CA ARG A 73 -5.97 7.59 1.11
C ARG A 73 -6.24 7.61 2.62
N THR A 74 -5.89 6.53 3.29
CA THR A 74 -6.07 6.39 4.74
C THR A 74 -4.71 6.53 5.43
N PRO A 75 -4.54 7.48 6.37
CA PRO A 75 -3.35 7.56 7.20
C PRO A 75 -3.18 6.30 8.05
N VAL A 76 -1.93 5.86 8.28
CA VAL A 76 -1.66 4.65 9.08
C VAL A 76 -2.22 4.76 10.50
N GLU A 77 -2.24 5.96 11.08
CA GLU A 77 -2.80 6.17 12.42
C GLU A 77 -4.30 5.81 12.49
N SER A 78 -5.03 5.96 11.38
CA SER A 78 -6.43 5.58 11.29
C SER A 78 -6.64 4.06 11.32
N PHE A 79 -5.67 3.29 10.81
CA PHE A 79 -5.70 1.82 10.90
C PHE A 79 -5.33 1.33 12.30
N GLU A 80 -4.44 2.00 13.01
CA GLU A 80 -4.08 1.63 14.39
C GLU A 80 -5.26 1.76 15.36
N ALA A 81 -6.16 2.72 15.12
CA ALA A 81 -7.39 2.87 15.89
C ALA A 81 -8.31 1.64 15.81
N LEU A 82 -8.27 0.84 14.73
CA LEU A 82 -9.10 -0.35 14.56
C LEU A 82 -8.62 -1.54 15.40
N HIS A 83 -7.35 -1.57 15.82
CA HIS A 83 -6.77 -2.67 16.59
C HIS A 83 -6.88 -2.49 18.11
N ARG A 84 -7.41 -1.38 18.62
CA ARG A 84 -7.61 -1.12 20.06
C ARG A 84 -8.98 -1.60 20.60
N LYS A 85 -9.51 -2.71 20.08
CA LYS A 85 -10.74 -3.32 20.60
C LYS A 85 -10.44 -4.54 21.45
#